data_AF-T0R805-F1
#
_entry.id   AF-T0R805-F1
#
_cell.length_a   1.000
_cell.length_b   1.000
_cell.length_c   1.000
_cell.angle_alpha   90.00
_cell.angle_beta   90.00
_cell.angle_gamma   90.00
#
_symmetry.space_group_name_H-M   'P 1'
#
loop_
_entity.id
_entity.type
_entity.pdbx_description
1 polymer ?
#
loop_
_entity_poly.entity_id
_entity_poly.type
_entity_poly.pdbx_seq_one_letter_code
_entity_poly.pdbx_strand_id
1 'polypeptide(L)'
;MTKKPVNVFLSFYTKNLHRYLSKLPAFSLFDIEAFNLLEKFSARDCELWVHTNIEFLSGLECLAVAISLGRKNDFSQIENTKKISKYFYNCIVQNEHKKDKQDQIYLAYLGLSICHFESSLESGDISKQRKELKIAEHYLHEASLYFDAKEITDLYHTLYQAALGEVEKAIWHISRASKVTSAPRAYYEVLEFAYNKLKMKNVALFYRNRIERLVA
;
A
#
# COMPACT_ATOMS: atom_id res chain seq x y z
N MET A 1 0.13 -1.28 -30.29
CA MET A 1 -0.02 -1.00 -28.84
C MET A 1 1.25 -1.45 -28.12
N THR A 2 2.20 -0.55 -27.91
CA THR A 2 3.40 -0.82 -27.11
C THR A 2 3.00 -0.90 -25.65
N LYS A 3 3.15 -2.08 -25.01
CA LYS A 3 3.02 -2.22 -23.56
C LYS A 3 4.00 -1.25 -22.91
N LYS A 4 3.52 -0.19 -22.25
CA LYS A 4 4.37 0.64 -21.39
C LYS A 4 5.09 -0.29 -20.41
N PRO A 5 6.41 -0.16 -20.21
CA PRO A 5 7.12 -0.97 -19.23
C PRO A 5 6.42 -0.80 -17.88
N VAL A 6 6.08 -1.92 -17.23
CA VAL A 6 5.44 -1.91 -15.91
C VAL A 6 6.36 -1.15 -14.97
N ASN A 7 5.88 -0.03 -14.43
CA ASN A 7 6.67 0.77 -13.51
C ASN A 7 7.06 -0.11 -12.32
N VAL A 8 8.37 -0.37 -12.21
CA VAL A 8 8.93 -1.34 -11.27
C VAL A 8 8.61 -0.96 -9.81
N PHE A 9 8.46 0.33 -9.54
CA PHE A 9 8.13 0.85 -8.23
C PHE A 9 6.64 0.72 -7.93
N LEU A 10 5.77 0.95 -8.92
CA LEU A 10 4.33 0.77 -8.79
C LEU A 10 3.98 -0.65 -8.33
N SER A 11 4.64 -1.67 -8.88
CA SER A 11 4.34 -3.05 -8.51
C SER A 11 4.58 -3.34 -7.03
N PHE A 12 5.57 -2.71 -6.38
CA PHE A 12 5.83 -2.93 -4.95
C PHE A 12 4.66 -2.45 -4.08
N TYR A 13 4.16 -1.25 -4.35
CA TYR A 13 3.05 -0.63 -3.61
C TYR A 13 1.66 -1.13 -4.02
N THR A 14 1.55 -1.90 -5.09
CA THR A 14 0.25 -2.40 -5.58
C THR A 14 0.14 -3.91 -5.53
N LYS A 15 1.23 -4.67 -5.35
CA LYS A 15 1.22 -6.14 -5.35
C LYS A 15 0.22 -6.71 -4.35
N ASN A 16 0.21 -6.23 -3.11
CA ASN A 16 -0.72 -6.75 -2.09
C ASN A 16 -2.15 -6.29 -2.32
N LEU A 17 -2.35 -5.04 -2.73
CA LEU A 17 -3.66 -4.55 -3.13
C LEU A 17 -4.21 -5.41 -4.28
N HIS A 18 -3.43 -5.67 -5.33
CA HIS A 18 -3.79 -6.61 -6.37
C HIS A 18 -4.05 -8.01 -5.80
N ARG A 19 -3.14 -8.60 -5.03
CA ARG A 19 -3.28 -9.98 -4.52
C ARG A 19 -4.60 -10.20 -3.78
N TYR A 20 -5.04 -9.23 -2.99
CA TYR A 20 -6.22 -9.37 -2.12
C TYR A 20 -7.49 -8.70 -2.65
N LEU A 21 -7.35 -7.67 -3.50
CA LEU A 21 -8.48 -6.90 -4.05
C LEU A 21 -8.71 -7.16 -5.55
N SER A 22 -7.77 -7.74 -6.31
CA SER A 22 -7.99 -8.03 -7.75
C SER A 22 -9.03 -9.13 -8.04
N LYS A 23 -9.49 -9.84 -7.00
CA LYS A 23 -10.66 -10.73 -7.11
C LYS A 23 -11.97 -9.96 -7.29
N LEU A 24 -11.91 -8.63 -7.22
CA LEU A 24 -13.03 -7.73 -7.43
C LEU A 24 -13.04 -7.28 -8.89
N PRO A 25 -14.15 -7.47 -9.61
CA PRO A 25 -14.29 -6.97 -10.97
C PRO A 25 -13.98 -5.46 -11.04
N ALA A 26 -13.31 -5.03 -12.11
CA ALA A 26 -13.05 -3.61 -12.43
C ALA A 26 -12.03 -2.83 -11.56
N PHE A 27 -11.21 -3.48 -10.70
CA PHE A 27 -10.14 -2.78 -9.97
C PHE A 27 -8.91 -2.52 -10.87
N SER A 28 -8.92 -1.42 -11.63
CA SER A 28 -7.73 -0.90 -12.33
C SER A 28 -6.90 -0.04 -11.39
N LEU A 29 -5.88 -0.64 -10.76
CA LEU A 29 -4.89 0.08 -9.92
C LEU A 29 -4.04 1.10 -10.69
N PHE A 30 -4.20 1.17 -12.01
CA PHE A 30 -3.45 2.07 -12.89
C PHE A 30 -3.91 3.53 -12.83
N ASP A 31 -5.04 3.82 -12.20
CA ASP A 31 -5.60 5.19 -12.12
C ASP A 31 -5.37 5.88 -10.77
N ILE A 32 -4.53 5.30 -9.90
CA ILE A 32 -4.15 5.97 -8.66
C ILE A 32 -3.08 7.03 -8.96
N GLU A 33 -3.52 8.28 -9.08
CA GLU A 33 -2.69 9.47 -9.37
C GLU A 33 -1.44 9.60 -8.47
N ALA A 34 -1.51 9.09 -7.23
CA ALA A 34 -0.41 9.10 -6.28
C ALA A 34 0.87 8.40 -6.79
N PHE A 35 0.77 7.56 -7.82
CA PHE A 35 1.92 6.86 -8.40
C PHE A 35 2.53 7.48 -9.65
N ASN A 36 1.99 8.61 -10.16
CA ASN A 36 2.71 9.44 -11.14
C ASN A 36 4.04 9.95 -10.54
N LEU A 37 4.12 10.07 -9.20
CA LEU A 37 5.35 10.34 -8.47
C LEU A 37 6.42 9.27 -8.73
N LEU A 38 6.02 8.00 -8.86
CA LEU A 38 6.93 6.86 -9.02
C LEU A 38 7.60 6.77 -10.40
N GLU A 39 7.10 7.49 -11.42
CA GLU A 39 7.74 7.49 -12.74
C GLU A 39 9.17 8.07 -12.69
N LYS A 40 9.42 9.05 -11.80
CA LYS A 40 10.74 9.67 -11.57
C LYS A 40 11.81 8.68 -11.07
N PHE A 41 11.40 7.51 -10.58
CA PHE A 41 12.26 6.50 -9.96
C PHE A 41 12.65 5.38 -10.93
N SER A 42 11.83 5.15 -11.98
CA SER A 42 11.92 4.01 -12.89
C SER A 42 13.18 3.94 -13.77
N ALA A 43 14.00 5.00 -13.80
CA ALA A 43 15.15 5.14 -14.69
C ALA A 43 16.53 4.98 -14.02
N ARG A 44 16.62 4.58 -12.75
CA ARG A 44 17.89 4.59 -12.01
C ARG A 44 18.44 3.20 -11.73
N ASP A 45 19.76 3.06 -11.87
CA ASP A 45 20.49 1.82 -11.67
C ASP A 45 20.67 1.53 -10.17
N CYS A 46 19.64 0.93 -9.56
CA CYS A 46 19.64 0.61 -8.14
C CYS A 46 20.69 -0.46 -7.77
N GLU A 47 21.24 -1.22 -8.72
CA GLU A 47 22.12 -2.35 -8.42
C GLU A 47 23.46 -1.90 -7.85
N LEU A 48 23.99 -0.77 -8.32
CA LEU A 48 25.20 -0.17 -7.78
C LEU A 48 25.03 0.33 -6.34
N TRP A 49 23.84 0.82 -5.99
CA TRP A 49 23.57 1.39 -4.66
C TRP A 49 23.36 0.34 -3.58
N VAL A 50 22.95 -0.89 -3.94
CA VAL A 50 22.79 -1.99 -2.97
C VAL A 50 24.09 -2.30 -2.24
N HIS A 51 25.24 -2.08 -2.89
CA HIS A 51 26.58 -2.31 -2.33
C HIS A 51 27.21 -1.05 -1.71
N THR A 52 26.58 0.11 -1.86
CA THR A 52 27.08 1.37 -1.29
C THR A 52 26.69 1.45 0.19
N ASN A 53 27.58 1.98 1.03
CA ASN A 53 27.23 2.23 2.44
C ASN A 53 26.04 3.20 2.50
N ILE A 54 25.03 2.81 3.28
CA ILE A 54 23.76 3.51 3.41
C ILE A 54 23.91 4.99 3.78
N GLU A 55 24.96 5.36 4.50
CA GLU A 55 25.25 6.74 4.91
C GLU A 55 25.61 7.66 3.73
N PHE A 56 26.09 7.09 2.61
CA PHE A 56 26.44 7.84 1.41
C PHE A 56 25.28 7.96 0.41
N LEU A 57 24.18 7.25 0.66
CA LEU A 57 23.01 7.33 -0.19
C LEU A 57 22.12 8.49 0.25
N SER A 58 21.59 9.23 -0.71
CA SER A 58 20.50 10.19 -0.48
C SER A 58 19.20 9.47 -0.09
N GLY A 59 18.24 10.19 0.49
CA GLY A 59 16.95 9.61 0.88
C GLY A 59 16.21 8.99 -0.31
N LEU A 60 16.31 9.61 -1.48
CA LEU A 60 15.78 9.09 -2.73
C LEU A 60 16.42 7.76 -3.13
N GLU A 61 17.75 7.66 -3.03
CA GLU A 61 18.48 6.43 -3.34
C GLU A 61 18.17 5.34 -2.33
N CYS A 62 18.05 5.68 -1.05
CA CYS A 62 17.61 4.76 0.00
C CYS A 62 16.21 4.20 -0.30
N LEU A 63 15.26 5.06 -0.65
CA LEU A 63 13.91 4.65 -1.04
C LEU A 63 13.94 3.71 -2.25
N ALA A 64 14.76 4.02 -3.25
CA ALA A 64 14.88 3.21 -4.45
C ALA A 64 15.50 1.82 -4.18
N VAL A 65 16.55 1.76 -3.35
CA VAL A 65 17.17 0.51 -2.92
C VAL A 65 16.21 -0.34 -2.08
N ALA A 66 15.48 0.27 -1.14
CA ALA A 66 14.51 -0.43 -0.31
C ALA A 66 13.44 -1.14 -1.15
N ILE A 67 12.86 -0.43 -2.13
CA ILE A 67 11.83 -0.98 -3.03
C ILE A 67 12.41 -2.09 -3.92
N SER A 68 13.62 -1.89 -4.45
CA SER A 68 14.32 -2.90 -5.26
C SER A 68 14.58 -4.18 -4.47
N LEU A 69 15.10 -4.06 -3.24
CA LEU A 69 15.34 -5.19 -2.35
C LEU A 69 14.03 -5.87 -1.94
N GLY A 70 12.99 -5.10 -1.60
CA GLY A 70 11.68 -5.64 -1.22
C GLY A 70 10.96 -6.39 -2.34
N ARG A 71 11.31 -6.15 -3.60
CA ARG A 71 10.82 -6.94 -4.73
C ARG A 71 11.57 -8.26 -4.94
N LYS A 72 12.88 -8.25 -4.70
CA LYS A 72 13.77 -9.39 -4.99
C LYS A 72 13.79 -10.43 -3.86
N ASN A 73 13.50 -10.01 -2.63
CA ASN A 73 13.69 -10.85 -1.44
C ASN A 73 12.38 -11.42 -0.90
N ASP A 74 12.52 -12.55 -0.22
CA ASP A 74 11.48 -13.17 0.58
C ASP A 74 11.39 -12.52 1.97
N PHE A 75 10.20 -12.07 2.35
CA PHE A 75 9.91 -11.44 3.64
C PHE A 75 9.77 -12.44 4.79
N SER A 76 9.75 -13.74 4.51
CA SER A 76 9.79 -14.80 5.53
C SER A 76 11.11 -14.76 6.33
N GLN A 77 12.18 -14.26 5.71
CA GLN A 77 13.48 -14.12 6.33
C GLN A 77 13.61 -12.77 7.06
N ILE A 78 13.72 -12.84 8.39
CA ILE A 78 13.83 -11.67 9.27
C ILE A 78 14.98 -10.74 8.85
N GLU A 79 16.10 -11.29 8.39
CA GLU A 79 17.26 -10.52 7.95
C GLU A 79 16.95 -9.62 6.74
N ASN A 80 16.15 -10.12 5.79
CA ASN A 80 15.72 -9.35 4.62
C ASN A 80 14.84 -8.19 5.05
N THR A 81 13.83 -8.44 5.88
CA THR A 81 12.93 -7.40 6.40
C THR A 81 13.71 -6.33 7.14
N LYS A 82 14.64 -6.72 8.04
CA LYS A 82 15.51 -5.76 8.75
C LYS A 82 16.37 -4.93 7.78
N LYS A 83 16.99 -5.58 6.80
CA LYS A 83 17.83 -4.91 5.80
C LYS A 83 17.03 -3.89 5.00
N ILE A 84 15.86 -4.29 4.49
CA ILE A 84 14.98 -3.43 3.69
C ILE A 84 14.49 -2.24 4.54
N SER A 85 13.98 -2.50 5.75
CA SER A 85 13.49 -1.44 6.64
C SER A 85 14.55 -0.41 6.97
N LYS A 86 15.84 -0.81 7.10
CA LYS A 86 16.95 0.13 7.34
C LYS A 86 17.03 1.23 6.26
N TYR A 87 16.84 0.87 5.00
CA TYR A 87 16.84 1.84 3.89
C TYR A 87 15.63 2.76 3.93
N PHE A 88 14.43 2.26 4.25
CA PHE A 88 13.27 3.12 4.43
C PHE A 88 13.45 4.10 5.60
N TYR A 89 13.97 3.66 6.75
CA TYR A 89 14.27 4.58 7.86
C TYR A 89 15.28 5.65 7.49
N ASN A 90 16.36 5.29 6.77
CA ASN A 90 17.33 6.29 6.35
C ASN A 90 16.73 7.31 5.37
N CYS A 91 15.80 6.89 4.51
CA CYS A 91 15.03 7.82 3.67
C CYS A 91 14.23 8.82 4.53
N ILE A 92 13.59 8.37 5.61
CA ILE A 92 12.83 9.24 6.52
C ILE A 92 13.79 10.23 7.21
N VAL A 93 14.84 9.73 7.87
CA VAL A 93 15.80 10.56 8.63
C VAL A 93 16.44 11.64 7.76
N GLN A 94 16.82 11.31 6.52
CA GLN A 94 17.45 12.29 5.63
C GLN A 94 16.51 13.36 5.08
N ASN A 95 15.20 13.12 5.15
CA ASN A 95 14.17 13.99 4.58
C ASN A 95 13.25 14.63 5.62
N GLU A 96 13.30 14.25 6.90
CA GLU A 96 12.35 14.64 7.95
C GLU A 96 12.11 16.16 8.04
N HIS A 97 13.15 16.97 7.83
CA HIS A 97 13.07 18.43 7.90
C HIS A 97 12.88 19.11 6.53
N LYS A 98 12.69 18.34 5.45
CA LYS A 98 12.58 18.84 4.07
C LYS A 98 11.12 18.83 3.62
N LYS A 99 10.48 20.02 3.65
CA LYS A 99 9.08 20.20 3.23
C LYS A 99 8.80 19.83 1.77
N ASP A 100 9.80 19.92 0.90
CA ASP A 100 9.71 19.54 -0.52
C ASP A 100 9.90 18.03 -0.77
N LYS A 101 10.06 17.25 0.31
CA LYS A 101 10.33 15.79 0.27
C LYS A 101 9.31 14.96 1.04
N GLN A 102 8.16 15.55 1.41
CA GLN A 102 7.08 14.86 2.15
C GLN A 102 6.59 13.61 1.42
N ASP A 103 6.52 13.65 0.07
CA ASP A 103 6.17 12.48 -0.75
C ASP A 103 7.13 11.30 -0.56
N GLN A 104 8.44 11.55 -0.40
CA GLN A 104 9.42 10.49 -0.17
C GLN A 104 9.28 9.89 1.23
N ILE A 105 8.96 10.73 2.22
CA ILE A 105 8.69 10.30 3.60
C ILE A 105 7.42 9.44 3.62
N TYR A 106 6.34 9.89 2.96
CA TYR A 106 5.11 9.12 2.77
C TYR A 106 5.39 7.74 2.19
N LEU A 107 6.11 7.68 1.06
CA LEU A 107 6.45 6.44 0.37
C LEU A 107 7.33 5.52 1.23
N ALA A 108 8.20 6.07 2.08
CA ALA A 108 9.04 5.30 2.98
C ALA A 108 8.24 4.69 4.14
N TYR A 109 7.35 5.45 4.78
CA TYR A 109 6.45 4.92 5.80
C TYR A 109 5.48 3.88 5.25
N LEU A 110 4.90 4.14 4.07
CA LEU A 110 4.08 3.15 3.38
C LEU A 110 4.89 1.88 3.05
N GLY A 111 6.15 2.04 2.65
CA GLY A 111 7.06 0.93 2.41
C GLY A 111 7.34 0.08 3.64
N LEU A 112 7.66 0.72 4.78
CA LEU A 112 7.80 0.04 6.08
C LEU A 112 6.54 -0.72 6.45
N SER A 113 5.39 -0.07 6.29
CA SER A 113 4.08 -0.68 6.53
C SER A 113 3.89 -1.98 5.73
N ILE A 114 4.19 -1.94 4.43
CA ILE A 114 4.10 -3.10 3.54
C ILE A 114 5.06 -4.21 3.95
N CYS A 115 6.29 -3.88 4.34
CA CYS A 115 7.28 -4.89 4.78
C CYS A 115 6.82 -5.63 6.03
N HIS A 116 6.26 -4.92 7.01
CA HIS A 116 5.71 -5.53 8.21
C HIS A 116 4.44 -6.34 7.92
N PHE A 117 3.61 -5.88 6.99
CA PHE A 117 2.46 -6.65 6.53
C PHE A 117 2.88 -7.98 5.86
N GLU A 118 3.81 -7.95 4.91
CA GLU A 118 4.33 -9.17 4.26
C GLU A 118 4.97 -10.12 5.28
N SER A 119 5.80 -9.60 6.19
CA SER A 119 6.37 -10.36 7.32
C SER A 119 5.30 -11.03 8.18
N SER A 120 4.15 -10.35 8.40
CA SER A 120 3.02 -10.91 9.15
C SER A 120 2.33 -12.07 8.43
N LEU A 121 2.28 -12.05 7.09
CA LEU A 121 1.65 -13.09 6.28
C LEU A 121 2.49 -14.37 6.26
N GLU A 122 3.82 -14.25 6.34
CA GLU A 122 4.76 -15.38 6.36
C GLU A 122 4.95 -15.98 7.78
N SER A 123 4.40 -15.33 8.81
CA SER A 123 4.51 -15.82 10.20
C SER A 123 3.51 -16.94 10.49
N GLY A 124 4.02 -18.12 10.86
CA GLY A 124 3.19 -19.23 11.38
C GLY A 124 2.68 -19.04 12.82
N ASP A 125 3.21 -18.06 13.56
CA ASP A 125 2.78 -17.72 14.91
C ASP A 125 1.77 -16.56 14.88
N ILE A 126 0.56 -16.80 15.41
CA ILE A 126 -0.55 -15.85 15.48
C ILE A 126 -0.22 -14.60 16.32
N SER A 127 0.49 -14.78 17.44
CA SER A 127 0.89 -13.67 18.31
C SER A 127 1.88 -12.76 17.59
N LYS A 128 2.87 -13.36 16.93
CA LYS A 128 3.85 -12.63 16.11
C LYS A 128 3.18 -11.95 14.92
N GLN A 129 2.28 -12.64 14.22
CA GLN A 129 1.50 -12.07 13.11
C GLN A 129 0.72 -10.83 13.55
N ARG A 130 0.00 -10.90 14.68
CA ARG A 130 -0.74 -9.75 15.23
C ARG A 130 0.19 -8.59 15.61
N LYS A 131 1.36 -8.89 16.16
CA LYS A 131 2.36 -7.86 16.49
C LYS A 131 2.87 -7.14 15.24
N GLU A 132 3.24 -7.89 14.21
CA GLU A 132 3.70 -7.33 12.93
C GLU A 132 2.59 -6.53 12.24
N LEU A 133 1.33 -6.98 12.27
CA LEU A 133 0.19 -6.22 11.76
C LEU A 133 -0.01 -4.87 12.47
N LYS A 134 0.15 -4.83 13.80
CA LYS A 134 0.06 -3.56 14.56
C LYS A 134 1.20 -2.61 14.21
N ILE A 135 2.41 -3.13 13.95
CA ILE A 135 3.54 -2.31 13.49
C ILE A 135 3.27 -1.78 12.08
N ALA A 136 2.74 -2.63 11.18
CA ALA A 136 2.34 -2.22 9.85
C ALA A 136 1.27 -1.11 9.87
N GLU A 137 0.27 -1.25 10.74
CA GLU A 137 -0.77 -0.25 10.97
C GLU A 137 -0.20 1.07 11.50
N HIS A 138 0.73 1.01 12.46
CA HIS A 138 1.41 2.20 12.96
C HIS A 138 2.12 2.96 11.84
N TYR A 139 2.93 2.29 11.00
CA TYR A 139 3.61 2.97 9.90
C TYR A 139 2.66 3.49 8.82
N LEU A 140 1.52 2.83 8.62
CA LEU A 140 0.50 3.35 7.72
C LEU A 140 -0.15 4.63 8.26
N HIS A 141 -0.40 4.68 9.56
CA HIS A 141 -0.86 5.87 10.24
C HIS A 141 0.15 7.01 10.10
N GLU A 142 1.44 6.75 10.36
CA GLU A 142 2.50 7.73 10.15
C GLU A 142 2.52 8.23 8.70
N ALA A 143 2.44 7.34 7.71
CA ALA A 143 2.37 7.74 6.30
C ALA A 143 1.23 8.74 6.05
N SER A 144 0.05 8.49 6.61
CA SER A 144 -1.14 9.33 6.40
C SER A 144 -0.98 10.80 6.85
N LEU A 145 0.04 11.10 7.66
CA LEU A 145 0.34 12.46 8.12
C LEU A 145 1.08 13.31 7.08
N TYR A 146 1.76 12.68 6.11
CA TYR A 146 2.70 13.37 5.21
C TYR A 146 2.13 13.67 3.82
N PHE A 147 1.17 12.88 3.34
CA PHE A 147 0.63 13.06 1.99
C PHE A 147 -0.83 12.64 1.90
N ASP A 148 -1.62 13.43 1.18
CA ASP A 148 -3.08 13.24 1.09
C ASP A 148 -3.50 12.15 0.07
N ALA A 149 -2.66 11.13 -0.14
CA ALA A 149 -3.02 9.94 -0.93
C ALA A 149 -3.96 9.04 -0.11
N LYS A 150 -5.18 9.54 0.10
CA LYS A 150 -6.20 8.90 0.92
C LYS A 150 -6.61 7.53 0.39
N GLU A 151 -6.70 7.36 -0.94
CA GLU A 151 -7.16 6.11 -1.54
C GLU A 151 -6.26 4.92 -1.21
N ILE A 152 -4.96 4.97 -1.55
CA ILE A 152 -4.01 3.87 -1.27
C ILE A 152 -3.95 3.58 0.23
N THR A 153 -3.87 4.64 1.03
CA THR A 153 -3.73 4.52 2.48
C THR A 153 -4.97 3.85 3.07
N ASP A 154 -6.18 4.23 2.64
CA ASP A 154 -7.44 3.58 3.04
C ASP A 154 -7.55 2.14 2.52
N LEU A 155 -7.03 1.84 1.33
CA LEU A 155 -6.95 0.46 0.83
C LEU A 155 -6.04 -0.44 1.66
N TYR A 156 -4.86 0.06 2.07
CA TYR A 156 -3.99 -0.70 2.96
C TYR A 156 -4.58 -0.84 4.36
N HIS A 157 -5.23 0.20 4.88
CA HIS A 157 -5.95 0.10 6.15
C HIS A 157 -7.03 -0.98 6.06
N THR A 158 -7.76 -1.05 4.95
CA THR A 158 -8.73 -2.12 4.70
C THR A 158 -8.11 -3.50 4.87
N LEU A 159 -6.98 -3.76 4.21
CA LEU A 159 -6.31 -5.05 4.28
C LEU A 159 -5.87 -5.39 5.71
N TYR A 160 -5.32 -4.43 6.44
CA TYR A 160 -4.79 -4.67 7.78
C TYR A 160 -5.90 -4.89 8.80
N GLN A 161 -6.96 -4.08 8.76
CA GLN A 161 -8.12 -4.28 9.62
C GLN A 161 -8.80 -5.61 9.33
N ALA A 162 -8.93 -6.00 8.06
CA ALA A 162 -9.46 -7.32 7.70
C ALA A 162 -8.58 -8.46 8.24
N ALA A 163 -7.25 -8.33 8.14
CA ALA A 163 -6.30 -9.32 8.68
C ALA A 163 -6.34 -9.41 10.22
N LEU A 164 -6.65 -8.31 10.90
CA LEU A 164 -6.86 -8.26 12.36
C LEU A 164 -8.23 -8.80 12.79
N GLY A 165 -9.15 -9.06 11.86
CA GLY A 165 -10.52 -9.49 12.14
C GLY A 165 -11.49 -8.32 12.42
N GLU A 166 -11.06 -7.08 12.21
CA GLU A 166 -11.79 -5.85 12.46
C GLU A 166 -12.64 -5.45 11.24
N VAL A 167 -13.62 -6.29 10.89
CA VAL A 167 -14.40 -6.20 9.64
C VAL A 167 -15.10 -4.83 9.48
N GLU A 168 -15.66 -4.29 10.56
CA GLU A 168 -16.35 -2.99 10.52
C GLU A 168 -15.41 -1.84 10.13
N LYS A 169 -14.19 -1.84 10.70
CA LYS A 169 -13.15 -0.85 10.35
C LYS A 169 -12.68 -1.04 8.91
N ALA A 170 -12.51 -2.29 8.47
CA ALA A 170 -12.16 -2.57 7.08
C ALA A 170 -13.20 -2.00 6.10
N ILE A 171 -14.50 -2.21 6.37
CA ILE A 171 -15.59 -1.65 5.58
C ILE A 171 -15.60 -0.11 5.62
N TRP A 172 -15.32 0.49 6.78
CA TRP A 172 -15.23 1.93 6.92
C TRP A 172 -14.14 2.53 6.02
N HIS A 173 -12.95 1.92 5.98
CA HIS A 173 -11.87 2.36 5.11
C HIS A 173 -12.17 2.16 3.61
N ILE A 174 -12.77 1.03 3.21
CA ILE A 174 -13.24 0.85 1.81
C ILE A 174 -14.25 1.93 1.43
N SER A 175 -15.17 2.26 2.34
CA SER A 175 -16.16 3.31 2.12
C SER A 175 -15.50 4.68 1.95
N ARG A 176 -14.46 4.99 2.71
CA ARG A 176 -13.67 6.22 2.53
C ARG A 176 -12.96 6.26 1.18
N ALA A 177 -12.27 5.18 0.81
CA ALA A 177 -11.60 5.08 -0.49
C ALA A 177 -12.59 5.28 -1.65
N SER A 178 -13.80 4.72 -1.53
CA SER A 178 -14.88 4.88 -2.53
C SER A 178 -15.36 6.31 -2.76
N LYS A 179 -15.06 7.25 -1.84
CA LYS A 179 -15.46 8.67 -1.94
C LYS A 179 -14.43 9.54 -2.63
N VAL A 180 -13.18 9.09 -2.71
CA VAL A 180 -12.05 9.86 -3.25
C VAL A 180 -11.54 9.30 -4.58
N THR A 181 -11.85 8.04 -4.87
CA THR A 181 -11.48 7.37 -6.13
C THR A 181 -12.20 7.95 -7.34
N SER A 182 -11.53 7.97 -8.49
CA SER A 182 -12.12 8.27 -9.79
C SER A 182 -12.93 7.09 -10.37
N ALA A 183 -12.76 5.87 -9.81
CA ALA A 183 -13.40 4.64 -10.27
C ALA A 183 -14.23 3.96 -9.15
N PRO A 184 -15.31 4.59 -8.65
CA PRO A 184 -16.01 4.16 -7.43
C PRO A 184 -16.79 2.84 -7.57
N ARG A 185 -17.05 2.38 -8.80
CA ARG A 185 -17.84 1.17 -9.06
C ARG A 185 -17.30 -0.06 -8.34
N ALA A 186 -16.01 -0.35 -8.50
CA ALA A 186 -15.39 -1.54 -7.90
C ALA A 186 -15.51 -1.52 -6.37
N TYR A 187 -15.35 -0.35 -5.75
CA TYR A 187 -15.53 -0.18 -4.31
C TYR A 187 -16.98 -0.41 -3.88
N TYR A 188 -17.96 0.05 -4.64
CA TYR A 188 -19.36 -0.20 -4.34
C TYR A 188 -19.73 -1.67 -4.46
N GLU A 189 -19.17 -2.39 -5.44
CA GLU A 189 -19.37 -3.84 -5.58
C GLU A 189 -18.82 -4.61 -4.35
N VAL A 190 -17.67 -4.18 -3.81
CA VAL A 190 -17.13 -4.72 -2.54
C VAL A 190 -18.06 -4.45 -1.37
N LEU A 191 -18.52 -3.21 -1.24
CA LEU A 191 -19.37 -2.79 -0.12
C LEU A 191 -20.71 -3.54 -0.19
N GLU A 192 -21.32 -3.65 -1.38
CA GLU A 192 -22.51 -4.48 -1.59
C GLU A 192 -22.27 -5.92 -1.13
N PHE A 193 -21.18 -6.56 -1.58
CA PHE A 193 -20.84 -7.92 -1.19
C PHE A 193 -20.66 -8.06 0.32
N ALA A 194 -19.89 -7.16 0.94
CA ALA A 194 -19.63 -7.17 2.38
C ALA A 194 -20.93 -7.02 3.20
N TYR A 195 -21.78 -6.05 2.86
CA TYR A 195 -23.05 -5.85 3.56
C TYR A 195 -24.06 -6.99 3.32
N ASN A 196 -24.02 -7.65 2.15
CA ASN A 196 -24.79 -8.87 1.93
C ASN A 196 -24.34 -10.02 2.84
N LYS A 197 -23.02 -10.20 3.02
CA LYS A 197 -22.46 -11.21 3.95
C LYS A 197 -22.81 -10.92 5.40
N LEU A 198 -22.89 -9.65 5.78
CA LEU A 198 -23.37 -9.18 7.09
C LEU A 198 -24.89 -9.23 7.25
N LYS A 199 -25.64 -9.73 6.27
CA LYS A 199 -27.11 -9.78 6.24
C LYS A 199 -27.80 -8.40 6.34
N MET A 200 -27.09 -7.33 5.99
CA MET A 200 -27.59 -5.95 5.97
C MET A 200 -28.17 -5.59 4.58
N LYS A 201 -29.25 -6.28 4.19
CA LYS A 201 -29.80 -6.22 2.82
C LYS A 201 -30.12 -4.81 2.32
N ASN A 202 -30.63 -3.93 3.19
CA ASN A 202 -30.98 -2.55 2.81
C ASN A 202 -29.73 -1.72 2.45
N VAL A 203 -28.62 -1.93 3.16
CA VAL A 203 -27.36 -1.24 2.89
C VAL A 203 -26.70 -1.81 1.63
N ALA A 204 -26.76 -3.13 1.43
CA ALA A 204 -26.31 -3.73 0.19
C ALA A 204 -27.09 -3.19 -1.03
N LEU A 205 -28.42 -3.09 -0.92
CA LEU A 205 -29.27 -2.52 -1.96
C LEU A 205 -28.91 -1.05 -2.26
N PHE A 206 -28.55 -0.26 -1.26
CA PHE A 206 -28.08 1.11 -1.46
C PHE A 206 -26.85 1.16 -2.38
N TYR A 207 -25.86 0.29 -2.18
CA TYR A 207 -24.67 0.24 -3.03
C TYR A 207 -24.98 -0.31 -4.42
N ARG A 208 -25.86 -1.32 -4.53
CA ARG A 208 -26.37 -1.80 -5.83
C ARG A 208 -26.98 -0.68 -6.66
N ASN A 209 -27.87 0.10 -6.06
CA ASN A 209 -28.51 1.23 -6.74
C ASN A 209 -27.50 2.30 -7.18
N ARG A 210 -26.39 2.48 -6.43
CA ARG A 210 -25.29 3.36 -6.86
C ARG A 210 -24.54 2.80 -8.06
N ILE A 211 -24.26 1.49 -8.08
CA ILE A 211 -23.61 0.82 -9.22
C ILE A 211 -24.46 0.98 -10.48
N GLU A 212 -25.76 0.72 -10.40
CA GLU A 212 -26.70 0.86 -11.52
C GLU A 212 -26.72 2.28 -12.09
N ARG A 213 -26.67 3.30 -11.22
CA ARG A 213 -26.62 4.72 -11.62
C ARG A 213 -25.30 5.15 -12.26
N LEU A 214 -24.21 4.42 -12.10
CA LEU A 214 -22.94 4.71 -12.78
C LEU A 214 -22.91 4.20 -14.23
N VAL A 215 -23.88 3.37 -14.61
CA VAL A 215 -23.97 2.76 -15.96
C VAL A 215 -25.05 3.45 -16.82
N ALA A 216 -26.00 4.14 -16.19
CA ALA A 216 -27.05 4.93 -16.83
C ALA A 216 -26.55 6.30 -17.27
#